data_AF-A0A0F9EA18-F1
#
_entry.id   AF-A0A0F9EA18-F1
#
_cell.length_a   1.000
_cell.length_b   1.000
_cell.length_c   1.000
_cell.angle_alpha   90.00
_cell.angle_beta   90.00
_cell.angle_gamma   90.00
#
_symmetry.space_group_name_H-M   'P 1'
#
loop_
_entity.id
_entity.type
_entity.pdbx_description
1 polymer ?
#
loop_
_entity_poly.entity_id
_entity_poly.type
_entity_poly.pdbx_seq_one_letter_code
_entity_poly.pdbx_strand_id
1 'polypeptide(L)'
;GIVFFLSLILIFSIWSRKGKKDKQKSHISGQKIWSWRKLRRKLILRGKASNIKIGKLPLVKNTETKHIFISGTTGSGKTNCFYHLLSQVRSLNQKAIIVDTTGDYVSRFYREGKDILLNPLDKRAQPWHPWIECTQKYHFQEMARNFIPTDNSHDPFWTNSARVVVASACSNGLNTRSI
;
A
#
# COMPACT_ATOMS: atom_id res chain seq x y z
N GLY A 1 -35.44 -34.09 49.29
CA GLY A 1 -36.31 -33.29 48.39
C GLY A 1 -35.56 -32.14 47.73
N ILE A 2 -35.26 -31.08 48.48
CA ILE A 2 -34.77 -29.79 47.94
C ILE A 2 -33.36 -29.89 47.34
N VAL A 3 -32.41 -30.55 48.03
CA VAL A 3 -31.02 -30.72 47.54
C VAL A 3 -30.96 -31.48 46.21
N PHE A 4 -31.83 -32.49 46.06
CA PHE A 4 -31.97 -33.27 44.82
C PHE A 4 -32.54 -32.44 43.66
N PHE A 5 -33.51 -31.57 43.94
CA PHE A 5 -34.05 -30.66 42.94
C PHE A 5 -33.03 -29.61 42.49
N LEU A 6 -32.25 -29.05 43.43
CA LEU A 6 -31.20 -28.08 43.13
C LEU A 6 -30.06 -28.68 42.31
N SER A 7 -29.66 -29.93 42.61
CA SER A 7 -28.63 -30.61 41.81
C SER A 7 -29.12 -30.93 40.40
N LEU A 8 -30.40 -31.33 40.23
CA LEU A 8 -31.02 -31.53 38.92
C LEU A 8 -31.04 -30.24 38.08
N ILE A 9 -31.43 -29.11 38.68
CA ILE A 9 -31.43 -27.80 38.00
C ILE A 9 -30.00 -27.40 37.58
N LEU A 10 -29.00 -27.62 38.44
CA LEU A 10 -27.61 -27.31 38.13
C LEU A 10 -27.10 -28.15 36.96
N ILE A 11 -27.37 -29.46 36.98
CA ILE A 11 -26.98 -30.38 35.90
C ILE A 11 -27.66 -29.99 34.59
N PHE A 12 -28.97 -29.70 34.61
CA PHE A 12 -29.71 -29.27 33.42
C PHE A 12 -29.19 -27.94 32.87
N SER A 13 -28.80 -27.01 33.75
CA SER A 13 -28.21 -25.72 33.35
C SER A 13 -26.83 -25.90 32.71
N ILE A 14 -25.97 -26.77 33.26
CA ILE A 14 -24.67 -27.09 32.69
C ILE A 14 -24.83 -27.76 31.32
N TRP A 15 -25.72 -28.77 31.22
CA TRP A 15 -26.01 -29.46 29.96
C TRP A 15 -26.63 -28.54 28.91
N SER A 16 -27.59 -27.69 29.30
CA SER A 16 -28.20 -26.73 28.38
C SER A 16 -27.18 -25.71 27.88
N ARG A 17 -26.28 -25.23 28.74
CA ARG A 17 -25.16 -24.34 28.34
C ARG A 17 -24.16 -25.04 27.42
N LYS A 18 -23.84 -26.31 27.68
CA LYS A 18 -22.92 -27.12 26.87
C LYS A 18 -23.53 -27.44 25.50
N GLY A 19 -24.79 -27.87 25.47
CA GLY A 19 -25.55 -28.10 24.23
C GLY A 19 -25.72 -26.83 23.38
N LYS A 20 -25.89 -25.66 24.01
CA LYS A 20 -25.89 -24.37 23.28
C LYS A 20 -24.54 -24.00 22.69
N LYS A 21 -23.42 -24.39 23.33
CA LYS A 21 -22.06 -24.21 22.78
C LYS A 21 -21.79 -25.19 21.64
N ASP A 22 -22.19 -26.45 21.77
CA ASP A 22 -21.97 -27.49 20.76
C ASP A 22 -22.88 -27.32 19.53
N LYS A 23 -24.06 -26.69 19.68
CA LYS A 23 -24.91 -26.29 18.54
C LYS A 23 -24.31 -25.18 17.66
N GLN A 24 -23.28 -24.46 18.13
CA GLN A 24 -22.59 -23.52 17.26
C GLN A 24 -21.78 -24.31 16.25
N LYS A 25 -22.22 -24.30 14.99
CA LYS A 25 -21.49 -24.90 13.86
C LYS A 25 -20.02 -24.51 13.97
N SER A 26 -19.18 -25.49 14.29
CA SER A 26 -17.74 -25.29 14.35
C SER A 26 -17.27 -24.92 12.96
N HIS A 27 -16.57 -23.79 12.84
CA HIS A 27 -15.96 -23.42 11.58
C HIS A 27 -14.88 -24.45 11.25
N ILE A 28 -15.11 -25.22 10.20
CA ILE A 28 -14.32 -26.41 9.83
C ILE A 28 -13.03 -25.97 9.12
N SER A 29 -13.14 -25.06 8.15
CA SER A 29 -12.00 -24.57 7.35
C SER A 29 -12.32 -23.26 6.60
N GLY A 30 -11.28 -22.59 6.09
CA GLY A 30 -11.42 -21.38 5.29
C GLY A 30 -11.32 -20.07 6.08
N GLN A 31 -11.77 -18.98 5.45
CA GLN A 31 -11.68 -17.64 6.04
C GLN A 31 -12.66 -17.48 7.21
N LYS A 32 -12.21 -16.83 8.28
CA LYS A 32 -13.06 -16.48 9.44
C LYS A 32 -13.29 -14.98 9.43
N ILE A 33 -14.56 -14.59 9.41
CA ILE A 33 -14.96 -13.19 9.59
C ILE A 33 -14.96 -12.89 11.09
N TRP A 34 -14.30 -11.80 11.47
CA TRP A 34 -14.25 -11.33 12.84
C TRP A 34 -14.69 -9.87 12.90
N SER A 35 -15.32 -9.46 14.00
CA SER A 35 -15.48 -8.03 14.28
C SER A 35 -14.10 -7.39 14.44
N TRP A 36 -13.96 -6.15 13.98
CA TRP A 36 -12.69 -5.42 14.05
C TRP A 36 -12.14 -5.33 15.49
N ARG A 37 -13.02 -5.23 16.50
CA ARG A 37 -12.64 -5.20 17.93
C ARG A 37 -11.98 -6.51 18.35
N LYS A 38 -12.56 -7.65 17.96
CA LYS A 38 -12.06 -8.98 18.32
C LYS A 38 -10.75 -9.28 17.58
N LEU A 39 -10.66 -8.89 16.31
CA LEU A 39 -9.42 -9.02 15.53
C LEU A 39 -8.30 -8.16 16.11
N ARG A 40 -8.56 -6.88 16.40
CA ARG A 40 -7.61 -5.96 17.06
C ARG A 40 -7.09 -6.54 18.38
N ARG A 41 -7.99 -6.99 19.26
CA ARG A 41 -7.59 -7.58 20.56
C ARG A 41 -6.69 -8.80 20.35
N LYS A 42 -7.01 -9.65 19.38
CA LYS A 42 -6.20 -10.84 19.06
C LYS A 42 -4.83 -10.49 18.49
N LEU A 43 -4.73 -9.45 17.67
CA LEU A 43 -3.44 -8.96 17.15
C LEU A 43 -2.55 -8.43 18.28
N ILE A 44 -3.12 -7.62 19.18
CA ILE A 44 -2.40 -7.07 20.34
C ILE A 44 -1.92 -8.18 21.27
N LEU A 45 -2.82 -9.08 21.69
CA LEU A 45 -2.48 -10.18 22.61
C LEU A 45 -1.42 -11.15 22.04
N ARG A 46 -1.29 -11.21 20.71
CA ARG A 46 -0.28 -12.06 20.04
C ARG A 46 1.00 -11.31 19.68
N GLY A 47 1.14 -10.03 20.06
CA GLY A 47 2.28 -9.19 19.66
C GLY A 47 2.39 -8.96 18.15
N LYS A 48 1.27 -9.11 17.41
CA LYS A 48 1.19 -9.01 15.93
C LYS A 48 0.52 -7.73 15.45
N ALA A 49 0.26 -6.76 16.32
CA ALA A 49 -0.28 -5.46 15.92
C ALA A 49 0.84 -4.57 15.35
N SER A 50 0.64 -4.05 14.14
CA SER A 50 1.51 -3.02 13.55
C SER A 50 1.22 -1.64 14.14
N ASN A 51 2.18 -0.74 14.00
CA ASN A 51 2.01 0.69 14.29
C ASN A 51 1.10 1.37 13.24
N ILE A 52 1.04 0.81 12.02
CA ILE A 52 0.17 1.27 10.94
C ILE A 52 -1.21 0.64 11.08
N LYS A 53 -2.26 1.45 10.90
CA LYS A 53 -3.67 1.08 11.09
C LYS A 53 -4.52 1.50 9.89
N ILE A 54 -5.56 0.73 9.61
CA ILE A 54 -6.67 1.15 8.76
C ILE A 54 -7.87 1.43 9.68
N GLY A 55 -8.23 2.71 9.80
CA GLY A 55 -9.17 3.17 10.82
C GLY A 55 -8.70 2.80 12.23
N LYS A 56 -9.51 2.01 12.95
CA LYS A 56 -9.19 1.57 14.33
C LYS A 56 -8.47 0.21 14.40
N LEU A 57 -8.24 -0.45 13.28
CA LEU A 57 -7.67 -1.80 13.20
C LEU A 57 -6.19 -1.71 12.79
N PRO A 58 -5.23 -2.18 13.63
CA PRO A 58 -3.85 -2.30 13.19
C PRO A 58 -3.70 -3.34 12.09
N LEU A 59 -2.78 -3.08 11.16
CA LEU A 59 -2.29 -4.08 10.24
C LEU A 59 -1.60 -5.21 11.01
N VAL A 60 -1.40 -6.34 10.34
CA VAL A 60 -0.53 -7.38 10.86
C VAL A 60 0.91 -6.86 10.78
N LYS A 61 1.65 -7.00 11.88
CA LYS A 61 3.05 -6.58 11.97
C LYS A 61 3.87 -7.15 10.79
N ASN A 62 4.69 -6.31 10.16
CA ASN A 62 5.56 -6.63 9.03
C ASN A 62 4.82 -7.02 7.73
N THR A 63 3.56 -6.63 7.57
CA THR A 63 2.82 -6.86 6.30
C THR A 63 2.74 -5.61 5.43
N GLU A 64 3.11 -4.45 5.97
CA GLU A 64 3.20 -3.19 5.22
C GLU A 64 4.17 -3.26 4.04
N THR A 65 5.19 -4.13 4.10
CA THR A 65 6.15 -4.38 3.01
C THR A 65 5.63 -5.35 1.93
N LYS A 66 4.45 -5.95 2.12
CA LYS A 66 3.85 -6.91 1.19
C LYS A 66 2.87 -6.27 0.21
N HIS A 67 2.88 -4.94 0.12
CA HIS A 67 1.92 -4.12 -0.59
C HIS A 67 0.49 -4.19 -0.02
N ILE A 68 -0.29 -3.15 -0.26
CA ILE A 68 -1.70 -3.07 0.14
C ILE A 68 -2.50 -2.74 -1.11
N PHE A 69 -3.46 -3.59 -1.45
CA PHE A 69 -4.41 -3.33 -2.52
C PHE A 69 -5.73 -2.81 -1.93
N ILE A 70 -6.12 -1.59 -2.32
CA ILE A 70 -7.37 -0.94 -1.89
C ILE A 70 -8.30 -0.84 -3.10
N SER A 71 -9.42 -1.55 -3.04
CA SER A 71 -10.45 -1.56 -4.10
C SER A 71 -11.78 -1.00 -3.60
N GLY A 72 -12.56 -0.41 -4.51
CA GLY A 72 -13.88 0.15 -4.24
C GLY A 72 -14.36 1.07 -5.35
N THR A 73 -15.65 1.38 -5.38
CA THR A 73 -16.28 2.27 -6.38
C THR A 73 -15.90 3.74 -6.15
N THR A 74 -16.22 4.61 -7.11
CA THR A 74 -16.10 6.07 -6.92
C THR A 74 -16.93 6.49 -5.70
N GLY A 75 -16.36 7.34 -4.84
CA GLY A 75 -17.01 7.76 -3.59
C GLY A 75 -16.89 6.77 -2.42
N SER A 76 -16.32 5.57 -2.60
CA SER A 76 -16.21 4.56 -1.53
C SER A 76 -15.18 4.88 -0.43
N GLY A 77 -14.56 6.06 -0.47
CA GLY A 77 -13.58 6.50 0.55
C GLY A 77 -12.14 6.03 0.35
N LYS A 78 -11.74 5.59 -0.85
CA LYS A 78 -10.34 5.18 -1.14
C LYS A 78 -9.34 6.29 -0.82
N THR A 79 -9.60 7.51 -1.27
CA THR A 79 -8.77 8.70 -0.98
C THR A 79 -8.65 8.95 0.53
N ASN A 80 -9.77 8.86 1.26
CA ASN A 80 -9.76 8.96 2.72
C ASN A 80 -8.89 7.87 3.38
N CYS A 81 -8.92 6.64 2.86
CA CYS A 81 -8.04 5.57 3.33
C CYS A 81 -6.56 5.95 3.14
N PHE A 82 -6.18 6.46 1.97
CA PHE A 82 -4.81 6.94 1.72
C PHE A 82 -4.42 8.09 2.64
N TYR A 83 -5.30 9.04 2.91
CA TYR A 83 -5.02 10.11 3.88
C TYR A 83 -4.70 9.58 5.28
N HIS A 84 -5.48 8.59 5.75
CA HIS A 84 -5.21 7.95 7.03
C HIS A 84 -3.86 7.23 7.05
N LEU A 85 -3.46 6.62 5.93
CA LEU A 85 -2.16 5.97 5.82
C LEU A 85 -1.02 7.00 5.75
N LEU A 86 -1.13 8.02 4.90
CA LEU A 86 -0.10 9.06 4.71
C LEU A 86 0.14 9.89 5.97
N SER A 87 -0.92 10.21 6.74
CA SER A 87 -0.77 10.86 8.05
C SER A 87 0.04 10.00 9.03
N GLN A 88 -0.16 8.67 9.01
CA GLN A 88 0.61 7.74 9.83
C GLN A 88 2.07 7.64 9.36
N VAL A 89 2.31 7.46 8.05
CA VAL A 89 3.65 7.47 7.45
C VAL A 89 4.42 8.72 7.88
N ARG A 90 3.79 9.90 7.81
CA ARG A 90 4.36 11.16 8.29
C ARG A 90 4.68 11.14 9.78
N SER A 91 3.72 10.72 10.61
CA SER A 91 3.91 10.68 12.07
C SER A 91 5.03 9.72 12.50
N LEU A 92 5.28 8.68 11.71
CA LEU A 92 6.36 7.71 11.89
C LEU A 92 7.69 8.16 11.24
N ASN A 93 7.76 9.39 10.72
CA ASN A 93 8.92 9.94 9.99
C ASN A 93 9.40 9.05 8.83
N GLN A 94 8.46 8.38 8.16
CA GLN A 94 8.72 7.57 6.98
C GLN A 94 8.60 8.40 5.69
N LYS A 95 9.30 7.96 4.64
CA LYS A 95 9.24 8.57 3.30
C LYS A 95 8.14 7.92 2.47
N ALA A 96 7.52 8.70 1.59
CA ALA A 96 6.56 8.21 0.61
C ALA A 96 6.82 8.88 -0.75
N ILE A 97 6.62 8.11 -1.83
CA ILE A 97 6.50 8.63 -3.19
C ILE A 97 5.02 8.55 -3.53
N ILE A 98 4.43 9.67 -3.92
CA ILE A 98 2.99 9.79 -4.17
C ILE A 98 2.82 10.18 -5.64
N VAL A 99 2.11 9.36 -6.40
CA VAL A 99 1.63 9.72 -7.73
C VAL A 99 0.31 10.44 -7.56
N ASP A 100 0.34 11.76 -7.72
CA ASP A 100 -0.82 12.63 -7.52
C ASP A 100 -1.30 13.20 -8.85
N THR A 101 -2.33 12.58 -9.43
CA THR A 101 -2.90 13.01 -10.72
C THR A 101 -3.90 14.15 -10.57
N THR A 102 -4.38 14.44 -9.36
CA THR A 102 -5.41 15.47 -9.11
C THR A 102 -4.88 16.70 -8.38
N GLY A 103 -3.66 16.64 -7.83
CA GLY A 103 -3.06 17.70 -7.00
C GLY A 103 -3.60 17.76 -5.57
N ASP A 104 -4.41 16.78 -5.18
CA ASP A 104 -5.11 16.75 -3.90
C ASP A 104 -4.17 16.38 -2.73
N TYR A 105 -3.24 15.46 -2.98
CA TYR A 105 -2.21 15.12 -2.00
C TYR A 105 -1.19 16.23 -1.88
N VAL A 106 -0.81 16.88 -2.98
CA VAL A 106 0.06 18.06 -2.97
C VAL A 106 -0.60 19.16 -2.13
N SER A 107 -1.84 19.54 -2.42
CA SER A 107 -2.60 20.54 -1.65
C SER A 107 -2.59 20.26 -0.14
N ARG A 108 -2.77 18.99 0.26
CA ARG A 108 -2.97 18.63 1.66
C ARG A 108 -1.69 18.29 2.42
N PHE A 109 -0.70 17.73 1.75
CA PHE A 109 0.48 17.15 2.40
C PHE A 109 1.79 17.84 1.99
N TYR A 110 1.89 18.50 0.84
CA TYR A 110 3.16 19.09 0.41
C TYR A 110 3.67 20.15 1.39
N ARG A 111 4.96 20.12 1.70
CA ARG A 111 5.66 21.12 2.51
C ARG A 111 6.77 21.75 1.69
N GLU A 112 6.59 23.03 1.38
CA GLU A 112 7.59 23.85 0.69
C GLU A 112 8.94 23.78 1.42
N GLY A 113 10.04 23.68 0.66
CA GLY A 113 11.39 23.57 1.19
C GLY A 113 11.72 22.24 1.90
N LYS A 114 10.78 21.29 1.99
CA LYS A 114 11.01 19.99 2.64
C LYS A 114 10.66 18.80 1.74
N ASP A 115 9.54 18.86 1.05
CA ASP A 115 9.09 17.78 0.16
C ASP A 115 9.51 18.08 -1.28
N ILE A 116 9.82 17.03 -2.05
CA ILE A 116 10.20 17.14 -3.47
C ILE A 116 8.95 17.04 -4.33
N LEU A 117 8.71 18.05 -5.16
CA LEU A 117 7.64 18.06 -6.16
C LEU A 117 8.25 17.86 -7.55
N LEU A 118 7.73 16.88 -8.29
CA LEU A 118 8.07 16.63 -9.69
C LEU A 118 6.83 16.89 -10.56
N ASN A 119 6.74 18.12 -11.07
CA ASN A 119 5.68 18.53 -12.00
C ASN A 119 6.20 19.66 -12.90
N PRO A 120 6.42 19.42 -14.21
CA PRO A 120 7.02 20.42 -15.10
C PRO A 120 6.16 21.68 -15.28
N LEU A 121 4.90 21.65 -14.88
CA LEU A 121 3.97 22.78 -14.96
C LEU A 121 3.84 23.56 -13.65
N ASP A 122 4.54 23.15 -12.59
CA ASP A 122 4.48 23.79 -11.28
C ASP A 122 5.80 24.53 -10.97
N LYS A 123 5.70 25.82 -10.64
CA LYS A 123 6.87 26.67 -10.35
C LYS A 123 7.68 26.22 -9.13
N ARG A 124 7.07 25.45 -8.22
CA ARG A 124 7.73 24.91 -7.02
C ARG A 124 8.49 23.61 -7.30
N ALA A 125 8.26 23.00 -8.46
CA ALA A 125 8.84 21.73 -8.79
C ALA A 125 10.37 21.82 -8.92
N GLN A 126 11.04 20.73 -8.59
CA GLN A 126 12.47 20.63 -8.76
C GLN A 126 12.82 20.52 -10.26
N PRO A 127 13.90 21.18 -10.71
CA PRO A 127 14.40 21.02 -12.06
C PRO A 127 15.01 19.63 -12.19
N TRP A 128 14.22 18.67 -12.67
CA TRP A 128 14.63 17.28 -12.80
C TRP A 128 14.24 16.74 -14.17
N HIS A 129 15.15 15.97 -14.75
CA HIS A 129 14.88 15.14 -15.91
C HIS A 129 15.47 13.74 -15.68
N PRO A 130 14.83 12.66 -16.17
CA PRO A 130 15.26 11.29 -15.87
C PRO A 130 16.72 11.00 -16.25
N TRP A 131 17.21 11.62 -17.32
CA TRP A 131 18.58 11.43 -17.81
C TRP A 131 19.66 11.89 -16.82
N ILE A 132 19.33 12.70 -15.82
CA ILE A 132 20.30 13.16 -14.82
C ILE A 132 20.77 12.00 -13.92
N GLU A 133 19.94 10.97 -13.76
CA GLU A 133 20.24 9.76 -12.98
C GLU A 133 21.13 8.78 -13.76
N CYS A 134 21.29 8.97 -15.07
CA CYS A 134 22.04 8.07 -15.93
C CYS A 134 23.56 8.31 -15.81
N THR A 135 24.21 7.64 -14.87
CA THR A 135 25.68 7.72 -14.69
C THR A 135 26.50 6.82 -15.62
N GLN A 136 25.89 5.79 -16.21
CA GLN A 136 26.55 4.80 -17.07
C GLN A 136 25.83 4.71 -18.42
N LYS A 137 26.54 4.34 -19.49
CA LYS A 137 25.95 4.24 -20.84
C LYS A 137 24.72 3.32 -20.89
N TYR A 138 24.73 2.21 -20.17
CA TYR A 138 23.59 1.28 -20.14
C TYR A 138 22.37 1.86 -19.43
N HIS A 139 22.52 2.85 -18.52
CA HIS A 139 21.38 3.51 -17.88
C HIS A 139 20.50 4.23 -18.89
N PHE A 140 21.06 4.79 -19.97
CA PHE A 140 20.28 5.44 -21.02
C PHE A 140 19.44 4.43 -21.79
N GLN A 141 19.95 3.23 -22.02
CA GLN A 141 19.21 2.15 -22.67
C GLN A 141 18.05 1.66 -21.79
N GLU A 142 18.30 1.46 -20.51
CA GLU A 142 17.25 1.09 -19.53
C GLU A 142 16.19 2.19 -19.39
N MET A 143 16.62 3.45 -19.31
CA MET A 143 15.70 4.59 -19.25
C MET A 143 14.86 4.69 -20.54
N ALA A 144 15.48 4.54 -21.72
CA ALA A 144 14.76 4.55 -22.99
C ALA A 144 13.73 3.40 -23.09
N ARG A 145 14.04 2.21 -22.57
CA ARG A 145 13.10 1.07 -22.49
C ARG A 145 11.89 1.37 -21.59
N ASN A 146 12.10 2.08 -20.48
CA ASN A 146 11.00 2.48 -19.59
C ASN A 146 10.12 3.58 -20.18
N PHE A 147 10.69 4.48 -20.97
CA PHE A 147 9.96 5.57 -21.64
C PHE A 147 9.19 5.12 -22.89
N ILE A 148 9.76 4.17 -23.64
CA ILE A 148 9.16 3.62 -24.85
C ILE A 148 8.78 2.17 -24.53
N PRO A 149 7.56 1.93 -24.02
CA PRO A 149 7.12 0.59 -23.65
C PRO A 149 7.04 -0.31 -24.88
N THR A 150 7.18 -1.61 -24.67
CA THR A 150 7.00 -2.58 -25.76
C THR A 150 5.55 -2.59 -26.17
N ASP A 151 5.30 -2.44 -27.46
CA ASP A 151 4.00 -2.58 -28.08
C ASP A 151 3.72 -4.05 -28.44
N ASN A 152 2.44 -4.41 -28.57
CA ASN A 152 2.03 -5.75 -29.03
C ASN A 152 2.13 -5.90 -30.56
N SER A 153 2.92 -5.06 -31.23
CA SER A 153 3.08 -5.14 -32.68
C SER A 153 3.92 -6.35 -33.05
N HIS A 154 3.68 -6.87 -34.26
CA HIS A 154 4.44 -8.01 -34.76
C HIS A 154 5.88 -7.65 -35.14
N ASP A 155 6.16 -6.36 -35.36
CA ASP A 155 7.46 -5.85 -35.74
C ASP A 155 8.02 -4.90 -34.66
N PRO A 156 8.94 -5.37 -33.81
CA PRO A 156 9.55 -4.56 -32.77
C PRO A 156 10.61 -3.59 -33.31
N PHE A 157 10.87 -3.57 -34.62
CA PHE A 157 11.90 -2.73 -35.23
C PHE A 157 11.75 -1.25 -34.88
N TRP A 158 10.55 -0.69 -34.99
CA TRP A 158 10.30 0.72 -34.72
C TRP A 158 10.51 1.08 -33.25
N THR A 159 9.97 0.26 -32.35
CA THR A 159 10.11 0.41 -30.90
C THR A 159 11.58 0.32 -30.47
N ASN A 160 12.31 -0.68 -30.99
CA ASN A 160 13.73 -0.84 -30.68
C ASN A 160 14.60 0.26 -31.28
N SER A 161 14.35 0.65 -32.52
CA SER A 161 15.07 1.75 -33.18
C SER A 161 14.87 3.06 -32.44
N ALA A 162 13.63 3.37 -32.04
CA ALA A 162 13.33 4.56 -31.24
C ALA A 162 14.09 4.56 -29.90
N ARG A 163 14.15 3.43 -29.20
CA ARG A 163 14.95 3.29 -27.97
C ARG A 163 16.44 3.53 -28.20
N VAL A 164 17.01 2.99 -29.29
CA VAL A 164 18.42 3.19 -29.64
C VAL A 164 18.71 4.66 -29.93
N VAL A 165 17.85 5.33 -30.70
CA VAL A 165 17.99 6.75 -31.03
C VAL A 165 17.95 7.59 -29.75
N VAL A 166 16.95 7.39 -28.89
CA VAL A 166 16.82 8.13 -27.62
C VAL A 166 18.03 7.88 -26.71
N ALA A 167 18.41 6.61 -26.51
CA ALA A 167 19.55 6.29 -25.65
C ALA A 167 20.86 6.91 -26.17
N SER A 168 21.09 6.85 -27.49
CA SER A 168 22.31 7.41 -28.11
C SER A 168 22.34 8.92 -27.99
N ALA A 169 21.24 9.60 -28.33
CA ALA A 169 21.12 11.06 -28.25
C ALA A 169 21.36 11.57 -26.82
N CYS A 170 20.74 10.94 -25.82
CA CYS A 170 20.90 11.32 -24.42
C CYS A 170 22.29 10.97 -23.87
N SER A 171 22.93 9.88 -24.34
CA SER A 171 24.27 9.49 -23.89
C SER A 171 25.37 10.44 -24.39
N ASN A 172 25.21 11.04 -25.57
CA ASN A 172 26.18 12.01 -26.10
C ASN A 172 26.26 13.28 -25.24
N GLY A 173 25.18 13.62 -24.52
CA GLY A 173 25.14 14.72 -23.55
C GLY A 173 25.99 14.50 -22.29
N LEU A 174 26.47 13.28 -22.02
CA LEU A 174 27.42 13.04 -20.93
C LEU A 174 28.83 13.55 -21.26
N ASN A 175 29.24 13.52 -22.52
CA ASN A 175 30.57 13.96 -22.93
C ASN A 175 30.72 15.50 -22.90
N THR A 176 29.61 16.23 -22.97
CA THR A 176 29.58 17.71 -22.95
C THR A 176 29.46 18.32 -21.56
N ARG A 177 29.29 17.53 -20.49
CA ARG A 177 29.33 18.02 -19.08
C ARG A 177 30.76 18.28 -18.57
N SER A 178 31.74 18.28 -19.47
CA SER A 178 33.18 18.51 -19.22
C SER A 178 33.64 19.94 -19.52
N ILE A 179 32.72 20.88 -19.73
CA ILE A 179 33.00 22.30 -20.01
C ILE A 179 32.19 23.16 -19.04
#